data_AF-A0A8H7AZG3-F1
#
_entry.id   AF-A0A8H7AZG3-F1
#
_cell.length_a   1.000
_cell.length_b   1.000
_cell.length_c   1.000
_cell.angle_alpha   90.00
_cell.angle_beta   90.00
_cell.angle_gamma   90.00
#
_symmetry.space_group_name_H-M   'P 1'
#
loop_
_entity.id
_entity.type
_entity.pdbx_description
1 polymer ?
#
loop_
_entity_poly.entity_id
_entity_poly.type
_entity_poly.pdbx_seq_one_letter_code
_entity_poly.pdbx_strand_id
1 'polypeptide(L)'
;MTIDEVQANGWTAVPVSALKIFQARGQLDPPAVIEIEDVYFPSDNLLVTEAQNFARTRLSAETYNHSMRVFYWGNMIAKQLLPEHATTLSPVTWALTCLLHDIGTADAYFTSTRMSFDIYGGIRAMEVLKVLGSTHDQAEAVAEAIIRHEDMGIDGTITFMGQLIQLATLYDNVGKYEEIEEFGSMIHETTRDRVNRTFPRLRWCSWFAETVRKEESNKPWCHTTHIPQFDAKMEANTLQKAWE
;
A
#
# COMPACT_ATOMS: atom_id res chain seq x y z
N MET A 1 -26.18 6.20 11.59
CA MET A 1 -25.45 5.07 12.21
C MET A 1 -24.04 5.54 12.41
N THR A 2 -23.56 5.56 13.66
CA THR A 2 -22.13 5.76 13.94
C THR A 2 -21.40 4.58 13.32
N ILE A 3 -20.51 4.85 12.36
CA ILE A 3 -19.63 3.82 11.82
C ILE A 3 -18.81 3.29 13.01
N ASP A 4 -18.76 1.98 13.16
CA ASP A 4 -17.89 1.34 14.16
C ASP A 4 -16.43 1.66 13.80
N GLU A 5 -15.76 2.42 14.67
CA GLU A 5 -14.37 2.86 14.46
C GLU A 5 -13.43 1.68 14.20
N VAL A 6 -13.70 0.55 14.87
CA VAL A 6 -12.92 -0.68 14.72
C VAL A 6 -12.99 -1.18 13.27
N GLN A 7 -14.20 -1.31 12.72
CA GLN A 7 -14.40 -1.71 11.32
C GLN A 7 -13.90 -0.64 10.34
N ALA A 8 -14.12 0.64 10.64
CA ALA A 8 -13.68 1.76 9.82
C ALA A 8 -12.16 1.80 9.63
N ASN A 9 -11.42 1.45 10.68
CA ASN A 9 -9.97 1.40 10.66
C ASN A 9 -9.43 0.06 10.12
N GLY A 10 -10.31 -0.84 9.68
CA GLY A 10 -9.94 -2.08 9.02
C GLY A 10 -9.50 -3.20 9.97
N TRP A 11 -9.87 -3.12 11.25
CA TRP A 11 -9.68 -4.17 12.25
C TRP A 11 -10.64 -5.35 12.05
N THR A 12 -10.68 -5.86 10.84
CA THR A 12 -11.36 -7.10 10.47
C THR A 12 -10.28 -8.13 10.18
N ALA A 13 -10.31 -9.27 10.87
CA ALA A 13 -9.37 -10.35 10.61
C ALA A 13 -9.68 -11.01 9.25
N VAL A 14 -8.69 -11.04 8.36
CA VAL A 14 -8.73 -11.74 7.08
C VAL A 14 -7.52 -12.69 6.98
N PRO A 15 -7.55 -13.74 6.14
CA PRO A 15 -6.38 -14.57 5.91
C PRO A 15 -5.20 -13.73 5.39
N VAL A 16 -4.00 -13.96 5.91
CA VAL A 16 -2.79 -13.31 5.37
C VAL A 16 -2.43 -13.82 3.97
N SER A 17 -2.84 -15.06 3.65
CA SER A 17 -2.67 -15.64 2.32
C SER A 17 -3.68 -15.02 1.35
N ALA A 18 -3.18 -14.25 0.39
CA ALA A 18 -3.99 -13.73 -0.70
C ALA A 18 -4.65 -14.86 -1.49
N LEU A 19 -3.95 -15.98 -1.71
CA LEU A 19 -4.50 -17.14 -2.41
C LEU A 19 -5.78 -17.66 -1.73
N LYS A 20 -5.79 -17.77 -0.40
CA LYS A 20 -7.00 -18.17 0.36
C LYS A 20 -8.16 -17.18 0.15
N ILE A 21 -7.87 -15.88 0.06
CA ILE A 21 -8.87 -14.83 -0.22
C ILE A 21 -9.42 -14.98 -1.63
N PHE A 22 -8.57 -15.13 -2.65
CA PHE A 22 -8.99 -15.29 -4.04
C PHE A 22 -9.81 -16.57 -4.22
N GLN A 23 -9.38 -17.68 -3.64
CA GLN A 23 -10.13 -18.94 -3.67
C GLN A 23 -11.52 -18.80 -3.02
N ALA A 24 -11.61 -18.09 -1.89
CA ALA A 24 -12.88 -17.83 -1.21
C ALA A 24 -13.79 -16.89 -2.01
N ARG A 25 -13.22 -15.88 -2.68
CA ARG A 25 -13.94 -14.95 -3.56
C ARG A 25 -14.49 -15.64 -4.82
N GLY A 26 -13.79 -16.67 -5.31
CA GLY A 26 -14.12 -17.38 -6.53
C GLY A 26 -13.89 -16.53 -7.78
N GLN A 27 -14.72 -16.74 -8.80
CA GLN A 27 -14.58 -16.01 -10.07
C GLN A 27 -14.79 -14.51 -9.86
N LEU A 28 -13.81 -13.72 -10.31
CA LEU A 28 -13.88 -12.26 -10.31
C LEU A 28 -14.77 -11.77 -11.44
N ASP A 29 -15.45 -10.65 -11.19
CA ASP A 29 -16.17 -9.94 -12.23
C ASP A 29 -15.16 -9.30 -13.21
N PRO A 30 -15.48 -9.23 -14.52
CA PRO A 30 -14.67 -8.51 -15.47
C PRO A 30 -14.41 -7.08 -14.98
N PRO A 31 -13.16 -6.58 -15.01
CA PRO A 31 -12.84 -5.28 -14.48
C PRO A 31 -13.54 -4.19 -15.30
N ALA A 32 -14.35 -3.36 -14.66
CA ALA A 32 -14.95 -2.20 -15.29
C ALA A 32 -13.93 -1.06 -15.43
N VAL A 33 -14.13 -0.19 -16.43
CA VAL A 33 -13.42 1.10 -16.49
C VAL A 33 -13.91 1.96 -15.32
N ILE A 34 -12.97 2.39 -14.48
CA ILE A 34 -13.17 3.34 -13.39
C ILE A 34 -12.40 4.61 -13.74
N GLU A 35 -13.06 5.77 -13.71
CA GLU A 35 -12.43 7.08 -13.82
C GLU A 35 -11.75 7.46 -12.50
N ILE A 36 -10.66 8.23 -12.57
CA ILE A 36 -9.90 8.65 -11.37
C ILE A 36 -10.77 9.55 -10.50
N GLU A 37 -11.58 10.38 -11.15
CA GLU A 37 -12.50 11.33 -10.55
C GLU A 37 -13.64 10.64 -9.78
N ASP A 38 -13.94 9.38 -10.13
CA ASP A 38 -14.96 8.57 -9.45
C ASP A 38 -14.44 7.93 -8.15
N VAL A 39 -13.12 7.95 -7.92
CA VAL A 39 -12.50 7.46 -6.69
C VAL A 39 -12.30 8.62 -5.73
N TYR A 40 -13.09 8.64 -4.66
CA TYR A 40 -13.01 9.67 -3.62
C TYR A 40 -11.68 9.60 -2.86
N PHE A 41 -10.74 10.48 -3.19
CA PHE A 41 -9.60 10.80 -2.35
C PHE A 41 -10.00 11.89 -1.33
N PRO A 42 -9.93 11.63 -0.02
CA PRO A 42 -10.47 12.50 1.04
C PRO A 42 -9.61 13.75 1.30
N SER A 43 -9.34 14.53 0.25
CA SER A 43 -8.55 15.78 0.30
C SER A 43 -9.23 16.93 1.03
N ASP A 44 -10.53 16.83 1.28
CA ASP A 44 -11.33 17.73 2.11
C ASP A 44 -11.18 17.46 3.60
N ASN A 45 -10.57 16.34 3.99
CA ASN A 45 -10.27 16.01 5.38
C ASN A 45 -8.91 16.61 5.80
N LEU A 46 -8.91 17.48 6.82
CA LEU A 46 -7.71 18.17 7.29
C LEU A 46 -6.57 17.23 7.68
N LEU A 47 -6.85 16.11 8.34
CA LEU A 47 -5.82 15.14 8.75
C LEU A 47 -5.13 14.54 7.50
N VAL A 48 -5.90 14.25 6.45
CA VAL A 48 -5.36 13.74 5.17
C VAL A 48 -4.54 14.81 4.47
N THR A 49 -5.02 16.05 4.41
CA THR A 49 -4.28 17.17 3.80
C THR A 49 -2.93 17.37 4.49
N GLU A 50 -2.90 17.38 5.82
CA GLU A 50 -1.67 17.55 6.60
C GLU A 50 -0.72 16.35 6.45
N ALA A 51 -1.24 15.12 6.48
CA ALA A 51 -0.44 13.91 6.24
C ALA A 51 0.12 13.88 4.81
N GLN A 52 -0.66 14.30 3.80
CA GLN A 52 -0.21 14.39 2.42
C GLN A 52 0.89 15.44 2.26
N ASN A 53 0.77 16.60 2.90
CA ASN A 53 1.83 17.61 2.93
C ASN A 53 3.09 17.08 3.62
N PHE A 54 2.93 16.38 4.74
CA PHE A 54 4.04 15.74 5.46
C PHE A 54 4.78 14.71 4.60
N ALA A 55 4.05 13.84 3.88
CA ALA A 55 4.59 12.84 2.99
C ALA A 55 5.30 13.49 1.79
N ARG A 56 4.62 14.41 1.07
CA ARG A 56 5.16 15.09 -0.12
C ARG A 56 6.42 15.91 0.16
N THR A 57 6.59 16.41 1.38
CA THR A 57 7.79 17.18 1.76
C THR A 57 9.00 16.32 2.15
N ARG A 58 8.81 15.00 2.34
CA ARG A 58 9.86 14.08 2.85
C ARG A 58 10.19 12.95 1.89
N LEU A 59 9.20 12.47 1.16
CA LEU A 59 9.36 11.41 0.18
C LEU A 59 9.94 11.97 -1.11
N SER A 60 10.63 11.11 -1.86
CA SER A 60 10.96 11.39 -3.25
C SER A 60 9.68 11.50 -4.09
N ALA A 61 9.78 12.04 -5.31
CA ALA A 61 8.63 12.11 -6.21
C ALA A 61 8.18 10.71 -6.64
N GLU A 62 9.14 9.79 -6.80
CA GLU A 62 8.95 8.38 -7.10
C GLU A 62 8.06 7.71 -6.04
N THR A 63 8.45 7.81 -4.76
CA THR A 63 7.72 7.20 -3.65
C THR A 63 6.37 7.88 -3.40
N TYR A 64 6.30 9.21 -3.48
CA TYR A 64 5.03 9.91 -3.32
C TYR A 64 4.03 9.51 -4.42
N ASN A 65 4.47 9.44 -5.67
CA ASN A 65 3.60 9.00 -6.76
C ASN A 65 3.20 7.53 -6.61
N HIS A 66 4.10 6.66 -6.14
CA HIS A 66 3.78 5.28 -5.77
C HIS A 66 2.65 5.21 -4.73
N SER A 67 2.79 5.92 -3.61
CA SER A 67 1.75 6.02 -2.58
C SER A 67 0.39 6.45 -3.14
N MET A 68 0.39 7.41 -4.07
CA MET A 68 -0.85 7.82 -4.75
C MET A 68 -1.41 6.69 -5.63
N ARG A 69 -0.60 6.01 -6.44
CA ARG A 69 -1.07 4.87 -7.25
C ARG A 69 -1.63 3.74 -6.38
N VAL A 70 -0.94 3.40 -5.29
CA VAL A 70 -1.37 2.40 -4.30
C VAL A 70 -2.75 2.71 -3.74
N PHE A 71 -3.05 3.98 -3.44
CA PHE A 71 -4.38 4.39 -3.01
C PHE A 71 -5.48 3.99 -4.00
N TYR A 72 -5.27 4.24 -5.30
CA TYR A 72 -6.25 3.88 -6.35
C TYR A 72 -6.32 2.36 -6.54
N TRP A 73 -5.19 1.67 -6.62
CA TRP A 73 -5.15 0.21 -6.76
C TRP A 73 -5.90 -0.48 -5.63
N GLY A 74 -5.64 -0.11 -4.37
CA GLY A 74 -6.33 -0.71 -3.23
C GLY A 74 -7.83 -0.43 -3.23
N ASN A 75 -8.28 0.77 -3.62
CA ASN A 75 -9.73 1.03 -3.76
C ASN A 75 -10.41 0.06 -4.74
N MET A 76 -9.73 -0.27 -5.84
CA MET A 76 -10.25 -1.17 -6.88
C MET A 76 -10.16 -2.63 -6.45
N ILE A 77 -9.03 -3.04 -5.87
CA ILE A 77 -8.79 -4.38 -5.34
C ILE A 77 -9.77 -4.71 -4.21
N ALA A 78 -9.99 -3.79 -3.26
CA ALA A 78 -10.92 -3.96 -2.16
C ALA A 78 -12.34 -4.25 -2.65
N LYS A 79 -12.82 -3.47 -3.64
CA LYS A 79 -14.15 -3.65 -4.24
C LYS A 79 -14.30 -4.98 -4.97
N GLN A 80 -13.25 -5.48 -5.61
CA GLN A 80 -13.30 -6.77 -6.31
C GLN A 80 -13.20 -7.97 -5.36
N LEU A 81 -12.22 -7.96 -4.44
CA LEU A 81 -11.88 -9.14 -3.64
C LEU A 81 -12.65 -9.24 -2.33
N LEU A 82 -12.88 -8.10 -1.66
CA LEU A 82 -13.42 -8.04 -0.31
C LEU A 82 -14.49 -6.94 -0.21
N PRO A 83 -15.54 -6.96 -1.06
CA PRO A 83 -16.51 -5.87 -1.19
C PRO A 83 -17.21 -5.54 0.13
N GLU A 84 -17.53 -6.54 0.95
CA GLU A 84 -18.19 -6.33 2.24
C GLU A 84 -17.32 -5.47 3.17
N HIS A 85 -16.02 -5.76 3.28
CA HIS A 85 -15.10 -4.98 4.10
C HIS A 85 -14.77 -3.62 3.48
N ALA A 86 -14.77 -3.53 2.14
CA ALA A 86 -14.54 -2.28 1.43
C ALA A 86 -15.63 -1.24 1.73
N THR A 87 -16.88 -1.66 2.00
CA THR A 87 -17.98 -0.72 2.29
C THR A 87 -17.89 -0.04 3.64
N THR A 88 -17.22 -0.66 4.62
CA THR A 88 -17.07 -0.12 5.97
C THR A 88 -15.75 0.61 6.18
N LEU A 89 -14.75 0.37 5.32
CA LEU A 89 -13.43 0.98 5.40
C LEU A 89 -13.50 2.51 5.29
N SER A 90 -12.85 3.19 6.23
CA SER A 90 -12.69 4.64 6.19
C SER A 90 -11.76 5.04 5.03
N PRO A 91 -12.23 5.84 4.05
CA PRO A 91 -11.36 6.35 3.01
C PRO A 91 -10.24 7.23 3.58
N VAL A 92 -10.48 7.89 4.72
CA VAL A 92 -9.47 8.67 5.44
C VAL A 92 -8.36 7.75 5.95
N THR A 93 -8.70 6.69 6.68
CA THR A 93 -7.68 5.77 7.23
C THR A 93 -6.90 5.10 6.10
N TRP A 94 -7.57 4.70 5.02
CA TRP A 94 -6.89 4.15 3.83
C TRP A 94 -5.92 5.15 3.20
N ALA A 95 -6.34 6.40 3.00
CA ALA A 95 -5.46 7.44 2.46
C ALA A 95 -4.22 7.67 3.34
N LEU A 96 -4.38 7.71 4.67
CA LEU A 96 -3.27 7.87 5.61
C LEU A 96 -2.29 6.70 5.52
N THR A 97 -2.79 5.45 5.45
CA THR A 97 -1.95 4.26 5.27
C THR A 97 -1.14 4.35 3.97
N CYS A 98 -1.78 4.65 2.83
CA CYS A 98 -1.06 4.75 1.55
C CYS A 98 -0.01 5.85 1.54
N LEU A 99 -0.35 7.04 2.04
CA LEU A 99 0.56 8.19 2.07
C LEU A 99 1.79 7.97 2.94
N LEU A 100 1.69 7.11 3.96
CA LEU A 100 2.73 6.95 4.97
C LEU A 100 3.45 5.59 4.95
N HIS A 101 2.98 4.58 4.19
CA HIS A 101 3.58 3.24 4.25
C HIS A 101 5.09 3.21 3.97
N ASP A 102 5.53 3.98 2.97
CA ASP A 102 6.94 4.10 2.62
C ASP A 102 7.65 5.25 3.33
N ILE A 103 7.07 5.86 4.38
CA ILE A 103 7.72 7.00 5.05
C ILE A 103 9.10 6.64 5.60
N GLY A 104 9.34 5.38 5.95
CA GLY A 104 10.65 4.88 6.37
C GLY A 104 11.75 5.00 5.31
N THR A 105 11.40 5.14 4.04
CA THR A 105 12.33 5.34 2.91
C THR A 105 12.82 6.77 2.75
N ALA A 106 12.20 7.75 3.44
CA ALA A 106 12.62 9.14 3.36
C ALA A 106 14.07 9.31 3.84
N ASP A 107 14.87 10.14 3.16
CA ASP A 107 16.29 10.36 3.47
C ASP A 107 16.56 10.69 4.95
N ALA A 108 15.65 11.44 5.56
CA ALA A 108 15.72 11.84 6.97
C ALA A 108 15.63 10.67 7.97
N TYR A 109 15.11 9.52 7.53
CA TYR A 109 14.85 8.35 8.36
C TYR A 109 15.64 7.13 7.92
N PHE A 110 15.84 6.97 6.61
CA PHE A 110 16.35 5.74 6.00
C PHE A 110 17.68 5.29 6.58
N THR A 111 18.61 6.23 6.80
CA THR A 111 19.95 5.94 7.38
C THR A 111 20.11 6.40 8.83
N SER A 112 19.11 7.10 9.40
CA SER A 112 19.16 7.62 10.77
C SER A 112 18.76 6.58 11.82
N THR A 113 18.28 5.42 11.41
CA THR A 113 17.87 4.30 12.26
C THR A 113 18.58 3.01 11.85
N ARG A 114 18.68 2.06 12.79
CA ARG A 114 19.11 0.67 12.52
C ARG A 114 17.94 -0.28 12.31
N MET A 115 16.71 0.19 12.44
CA MET A 115 15.50 -0.59 12.22
C MET A 115 15.15 -0.67 10.73
N SER A 116 14.48 -1.75 10.32
CA SER A 116 13.91 -1.90 8.98
C SER A 116 12.98 -0.73 8.64
N PHE A 117 12.95 -0.31 7.38
CA PHE A 117 12.20 0.86 6.94
C PHE A 117 10.68 0.73 7.17
N ASP A 118 10.12 -0.46 6.98
CA ASP A 118 8.72 -0.80 7.20
C ASP A 118 8.34 -0.68 8.69
N ILE A 119 9.17 -1.25 9.56
CA ILE A 119 8.95 -1.21 11.01
C ILE A 119 9.09 0.22 11.54
N TYR A 120 10.18 0.90 11.19
CA TYR A 120 10.40 2.28 11.63
C TYR A 120 9.39 3.23 11.00
N GLY A 121 9.01 2.99 9.75
CA GLY A 121 7.98 3.72 9.01
C GLY A 121 6.65 3.70 9.75
N GLY A 122 6.20 2.53 10.20
CA GLY A 122 4.96 2.41 10.98
C GLY A 122 5.02 3.13 12.32
N ILE A 123 6.16 3.09 13.03
CA ILE A 123 6.37 3.88 14.26
C ILE A 123 6.25 5.37 13.96
N ARG A 124 6.93 5.86 12.91
CA ARG A 124 6.91 7.28 12.52
C ARG A 124 5.53 7.73 12.04
N ALA A 125 4.80 6.87 11.33
CA ALA A 125 3.43 7.12 10.93
C ALA A 125 2.51 7.27 12.17
N MET A 126 2.63 6.37 13.15
CA MET A 126 1.86 6.47 14.39
C MET A 126 2.16 7.79 15.14
N GLU A 127 3.44 8.14 15.28
CA GLU A 127 3.87 9.35 15.98
C GLU A 127 3.34 10.62 15.31
N VAL A 128 3.45 10.72 13.98
CA VAL A 128 2.97 11.91 13.26
C VAL A 128 1.45 12.02 13.31
N LEU A 129 0.72 10.90 13.15
CA LEU A 129 -0.75 10.92 13.17
C LEU A 129 -1.30 11.35 14.54
N LYS A 130 -0.67 10.90 15.64
CA LYS A 130 -0.99 11.37 17.00
C LYS A 130 -0.80 12.87 17.15
N VAL A 131 0.24 13.45 16.54
CA VAL A 131 0.48 14.91 16.55
C VAL A 131 -0.53 15.65 15.68
N LEU A 132 -0.90 15.09 14.53
CA LEU A 132 -1.87 15.69 13.60
C LEU A 132 -3.33 15.58 14.08
N GLY A 133 -3.58 14.85 15.18
CA GLY A 133 -4.90 14.77 15.82
C GLY A 133 -5.77 13.61 15.34
N SER A 134 -5.18 12.53 14.83
CA SER A 134 -5.92 11.28 14.63
C SER A 134 -6.40 10.72 15.97
N THR A 135 -7.38 9.81 15.93
CA THR A 135 -7.67 8.99 17.11
C THR A 135 -6.51 8.03 17.38
N HIS A 136 -6.47 7.49 18.60
CA HIS A 136 -5.46 6.51 18.97
C HIS A 136 -5.57 5.23 18.12
N ASP A 137 -6.80 4.73 17.95
CA ASP A 137 -7.12 3.52 17.19
C ASP A 137 -6.73 3.68 15.72
N GLN A 138 -7.03 4.84 15.11
CA GLN A 138 -6.66 5.12 13.72
C GLN A 138 -5.14 5.15 13.51
N ALA A 139 -4.39 5.77 14.44
CA ALA A 139 -2.94 5.80 14.37
C ALA A 139 -2.34 4.39 14.50
N GLU A 140 -2.89 3.55 15.38
CA GLU A 140 -2.46 2.16 15.55
C GLU A 140 -2.81 1.30 14.34
N ALA A 141 -3.98 1.48 13.74
CA ALA A 141 -4.37 0.74 12.54
C ALA A 141 -3.47 1.03 11.34
N VAL A 142 -3.14 2.31 11.14
CA VAL A 142 -2.17 2.73 10.13
C VAL A 142 -0.80 2.12 10.45
N ALA A 143 -0.34 2.19 11.70
CA ALA A 143 0.96 1.65 12.09
C ALA A 143 1.06 0.13 11.89
N GLU A 144 0.06 -0.64 12.33
CA GLU A 144 -0.01 -2.10 12.15
C GLU A 144 0.04 -2.47 10.67
N ALA A 145 -0.75 -1.79 9.83
CA ALA A 145 -0.76 -2.05 8.39
C ALA A 145 0.61 -1.75 7.74
N ILE A 146 1.26 -0.66 8.14
CA ILE A 146 2.57 -0.29 7.61
C ILE A 146 3.66 -1.25 8.10
N ILE A 147 3.68 -1.63 9.37
CA ILE A 147 4.70 -2.56 9.90
C ILE A 147 4.64 -3.91 9.15
N ARG A 148 3.46 -4.31 8.69
CA ARG A 148 3.24 -5.60 8.04
C ARG A 148 3.08 -5.53 6.52
N HIS A 149 3.31 -4.38 5.87
CA HIS A 149 3.03 -4.24 4.44
C HIS A 149 3.99 -5.04 3.52
N GLU A 150 5.12 -5.50 4.05
CA GLU A 150 6.07 -6.42 3.38
C GLU A 150 5.94 -7.88 3.86
N ASP A 151 5.13 -8.14 4.90
CA ASP A 151 4.99 -9.46 5.57
C ASP A 151 4.03 -10.39 4.82
N MET A 152 4.39 -10.77 3.60
CA MET A 152 3.60 -11.68 2.76
C MET A 152 3.60 -13.09 3.35
N GLY A 153 2.47 -13.50 3.93
CA GLY A 153 2.34 -14.77 4.67
C GLY A 153 1.46 -15.83 4.00
N ILE A 154 1.59 -17.08 4.47
CA ILE A 154 0.76 -18.23 4.04
C ILE A 154 -0.27 -18.63 5.12
N ASP A 155 0.13 -18.55 6.39
CA ASP A 155 -0.66 -19.02 7.53
C ASP A 155 -0.96 -17.90 8.54
N GLY A 156 -2.13 -17.99 9.17
CA GLY A 156 -2.63 -17.00 10.12
C GLY A 156 -3.49 -15.92 9.48
N THR A 157 -3.63 -14.81 10.21
CA THR A 157 -4.52 -13.70 9.86
C THR A 157 -3.79 -12.37 9.95
N ILE A 158 -4.32 -11.38 9.23
CA ILE A 158 -3.91 -9.98 9.25
C ILE A 158 -5.17 -9.10 9.33
N THR A 159 -5.01 -7.82 9.62
CA THR A 159 -6.10 -6.84 9.47
C THR A 159 -6.47 -6.69 8.00
N PHE A 160 -7.72 -6.37 7.72
CA PHE A 160 -8.15 -6.06 6.35
C PHE A 160 -7.32 -4.91 5.75
N MET A 161 -7.01 -3.89 6.55
CA MET A 161 -6.12 -2.80 6.16
C MET A 161 -4.73 -3.31 5.75
N GLY A 162 -4.13 -4.20 6.55
CA GLY A 162 -2.83 -4.80 6.30
C GLY A 162 -2.81 -5.65 5.03
N GLN A 163 -3.83 -6.48 4.83
CA GLN A 163 -3.94 -7.25 3.57
C GLN A 163 -4.10 -6.33 2.37
N LEU A 164 -4.90 -5.28 2.50
CA LEU A 164 -5.17 -4.37 1.40
C LEU A 164 -3.92 -3.61 0.96
N ILE A 165 -3.12 -3.11 1.92
CA ILE A 165 -1.87 -2.43 1.60
C ILE A 165 -0.88 -3.39 0.93
N GLN A 166 -0.75 -4.64 1.42
CA GLN A 166 0.09 -5.67 0.79
C GLN A 166 -0.27 -5.92 -0.68
N LEU A 167 -1.56 -6.09 -0.97
CA LEU A 167 -2.02 -6.37 -2.35
C LEU A 167 -1.82 -5.15 -3.26
N ALA A 168 -2.09 -3.95 -2.75
CA ALA A 168 -1.97 -2.72 -3.53
C ALA A 168 -0.51 -2.37 -3.84
N THR A 169 0.41 -2.53 -2.88
CA THR A 169 1.85 -2.32 -3.10
C THR A 169 2.42 -3.40 -4.03
N LEU A 170 2.06 -4.67 -3.83
CA LEU A 170 2.50 -5.76 -4.72
C LEU A 170 2.03 -5.56 -6.17
N TYR A 171 0.80 -5.06 -6.37
CA TYR A 171 0.28 -4.74 -7.70
C TYR A 171 1.13 -3.67 -8.42
N ASP A 172 1.59 -2.64 -7.69
CA ASP A 172 2.41 -1.59 -8.28
C ASP A 172 3.89 -1.98 -8.46
N ASN A 173 4.42 -2.78 -7.52
CA ASN A 173 5.84 -3.16 -7.45
C ASN A 173 6.17 -4.34 -8.37
N VAL A 174 5.36 -5.40 -8.32
CA VAL A 174 5.65 -6.68 -8.98
C VAL A 174 4.62 -7.01 -10.07
N GLY A 175 3.37 -6.55 -9.93
CA GLY A 175 2.32 -6.72 -10.93
C GLY A 175 1.81 -8.16 -11.10
N LYS A 176 2.27 -9.10 -10.27
CA LYS A 176 1.84 -10.49 -10.25
C LYS A 176 1.92 -11.04 -8.83
N TYR A 177 1.10 -12.07 -8.56
CA TYR A 177 1.16 -12.88 -7.36
C TYR A 177 1.35 -14.33 -7.80
N GLU A 178 2.37 -15.02 -7.27
CA GLU A 178 2.66 -16.41 -7.61
C GLU A 178 1.48 -17.28 -7.18
N GLU A 179 0.90 -18.06 -8.11
CA GLU A 179 -0.35 -18.85 -7.94
C GLU A 179 -1.68 -18.11 -8.17
N ILE A 180 -1.67 -16.83 -8.56
CA ILE A 180 -2.90 -16.08 -8.90
C ILE A 180 -2.74 -15.45 -10.28
N GLU A 181 -3.25 -16.13 -11.31
CA GLU A 181 -3.11 -15.74 -12.71
C GLU A 181 -3.82 -14.40 -13.00
N GLU A 182 -4.97 -14.19 -12.38
CA GLU A 182 -5.84 -13.03 -12.62
C GLU A 182 -5.35 -11.75 -11.91
N PHE A 183 -4.33 -11.83 -11.05
CA PHE A 183 -3.90 -10.73 -10.20
C PHE A 183 -3.56 -9.46 -10.99
N GLY A 184 -2.79 -9.59 -12.07
CA GLY A 184 -2.43 -8.44 -12.91
C GLY A 184 -3.61 -7.85 -13.70
N SER A 185 -4.66 -8.66 -13.92
CA SER A 185 -5.86 -8.30 -14.69
C SER A 185 -7.04 -7.79 -13.86
N MET A 186 -6.91 -7.67 -12.54
CA MET A 186 -7.97 -7.14 -11.66
C MET A 186 -8.39 -5.70 -11.98
N ILE A 187 -7.54 -4.94 -12.67
CA ILE A 187 -7.77 -3.53 -12.98
C ILE A 187 -7.76 -3.36 -14.50
N HIS A 188 -8.82 -2.71 -15.00
CA HIS A 188 -8.98 -2.46 -16.42
C HIS A 188 -7.79 -1.64 -16.96
N GLU A 189 -7.30 -1.98 -18.15
CA GLU A 189 -6.11 -1.35 -18.73
C GLU A 189 -6.25 0.16 -18.90
N THR A 190 -7.43 0.66 -19.28
CA THR A 190 -7.72 2.11 -19.39
C THR A 190 -7.60 2.82 -18.04
N THR A 191 -8.12 2.23 -16.96
CA THR A 191 -7.97 2.78 -15.61
C THR A 191 -6.50 2.76 -15.21
N ARG A 192 -5.79 1.67 -15.50
CA ARG A 192 -4.37 1.55 -15.20
C ARG A 192 -3.51 2.58 -15.93
N ASP A 193 -3.79 2.84 -17.20
CA ASP A 193 -3.12 3.88 -17.99
C ASP A 193 -3.36 5.27 -17.40
N ARG A 194 -4.62 5.61 -17.09
CA ARG A 194 -4.97 6.91 -16.52
C ARG A 194 -4.28 7.16 -15.18
N VAL A 195 -4.30 6.18 -14.28
CA VAL A 195 -3.67 6.32 -12.95
C VAL A 195 -2.16 6.53 -13.10
N ASN A 196 -1.48 5.75 -13.95
CA ASN A 196 -0.05 5.91 -14.20
C ASN A 196 0.30 7.24 -14.90
N ARG A 197 -0.58 7.77 -15.77
CA ARG A 197 -0.39 9.11 -16.37
C ARG A 197 -0.57 10.23 -15.36
N THR A 198 -1.50 10.06 -14.42
CA THR A 198 -1.80 11.06 -13.38
C THR A 198 -0.73 11.07 -12.29
N PHE A 199 -0.20 9.90 -11.94
CA PHE A 199 0.88 9.72 -10.97
C PHE A 199 2.05 8.96 -11.61
N PRO A 200 2.91 9.66 -12.39
CA PRO A 200 4.00 9.05 -13.15
C PRO A 200 4.89 8.15 -12.31
N ARG A 201 5.30 7.01 -12.89
CA ARG A 201 6.14 6.01 -12.20
C ARG A 201 7.57 6.48 -12.00
N LEU A 202 8.12 7.23 -12.94
CA LEU A 202 9.47 7.79 -12.86
C LEU A 202 10.54 6.68 -12.66
N ARG A 203 10.47 5.62 -13.47
CA ARG A 203 11.30 4.40 -13.33
C ARG A 203 11.16 3.73 -11.95
N TRP A 204 9.95 3.70 -11.42
CA TRP A 204 9.62 3.19 -10.09
C TRP A 204 10.26 1.83 -9.82
N CYS A 205 10.14 0.88 -10.75
CA CYS A 205 10.63 -0.48 -10.50
C CYS A 205 12.14 -0.51 -10.27
N SER A 206 12.94 0.18 -11.09
CA SER A 206 14.40 0.20 -10.88
C SER A 206 14.79 1.08 -9.70
N TRP A 207 14.09 2.20 -9.48
CA TRP A 207 14.34 3.10 -8.36
C TRP A 207 14.11 2.41 -7.01
N PHE A 208 13.00 1.67 -6.88
CA PHE A 208 12.68 0.97 -5.65
C PHE A 208 13.54 -0.28 -5.47
N ALA A 209 13.91 -0.98 -6.54
CA ALA A 209 14.93 -2.04 -6.50
C ALA A 209 16.29 -1.52 -5.98
N GLU A 210 16.73 -0.32 -6.39
CA GLU A 210 17.91 0.32 -5.81
C GLU A 210 17.72 0.66 -4.33
N THR A 211 16.52 1.09 -3.92
CA THR A 211 16.21 1.39 -2.52
C THR A 211 16.25 0.13 -1.66
N VAL A 212 15.70 -1.00 -2.12
CA VAL A 212 15.81 -2.31 -1.45
C VAL A 212 17.28 -2.72 -1.28
N ARG A 213 18.08 -2.65 -2.35
CA ARG A 213 19.52 -2.98 -2.27
C ARG A 213 20.28 -2.07 -1.29
N LYS A 214 19.90 -0.78 -1.21
CA LYS A 214 20.48 0.15 -0.21
C LYS A 214 20.05 -0.20 1.22
N GLU A 215 18.80 -0.58 1.43
CA GLU A 215 18.30 -0.99 2.75
C GLU A 215 19.07 -2.22 3.24
N GLU A 216 19.15 -3.27 2.41
CA GLU A 216 19.88 -4.50 2.72
C GLU A 216 21.38 -4.26 2.95
N SER A 217 22.00 -3.34 2.18
CA SER A 217 23.40 -2.97 2.39
C SER A 217 23.64 -2.19 3.69
N ASN A 218 22.76 -1.26 4.05
CA ASN A 218 22.90 -0.43 5.25
C ASN A 218 22.47 -1.15 6.53
N LYS A 219 21.50 -2.06 6.39
CA LYS A 219 20.83 -2.81 7.44
C LYS A 219 20.70 -4.27 7.00
N PRO A 220 21.79 -5.06 7.02
CA PRO A 220 21.77 -6.45 6.55
C PRO A 220 20.90 -7.40 7.40
N TRP A 221 20.30 -6.89 8.48
CA TRP A 221 19.32 -7.55 9.33
C TRP A 221 17.89 -7.01 9.15
N CYS A 222 17.65 -6.17 8.13
CA CYS A 222 16.33 -5.61 7.88
C CYS A 222 15.32 -6.70 7.48
N HIS A 223 14.05 -6.40 7.73
CA HIS A 223 12.93 -7.27 7.43
C HIS A 223 12.79 -7.54 5.93
N THR A 224 13.13 -6.57 5.07
CA THR A 224 13.11 -6.70 3.61
C THR A 224 13.88 -7.92 3.09
N THR A 225 14.96 -8.35 3.78
CA THR A 225 15.70 -9.59 3.44
C THR A 225 14.84 -10.86 3.50
N HIS A 226 13.67 -10.81 4.14
CA HIS A 226 12.70 -11.90 4.20
C HIS A 226 12.01 -12.14 2.85
N ILE A 227 12.04 -11.17 1.92
CA ILE A 227 11.47 -11.30 0.58
C ILE A 227 12.58 -11.69 -0.41
N PRO A 228 12.67 -12.97 -0.85
CA PRO A 228 13.76 -13.39 -1.70
C PRO A 228 13.71 -12.72 -3.08
N GLN A 229 14.84 -12.16 -3.49
CA GLN A 229 15.05 -11.53 -4.81
C GLN A 229 14.03 -10.42 -5.09
N PHE A 230 13.67 -9.64 -4.07
CA PHE A 230 12.61 -8.65 -4.19
C PHE A 230 12.93 -7.58 -5.25
N ASP A 231 14.16 -7.10 -5.27
CA ASP A 231 14.69 -6.17 -6.28
C ASP A 231 14.51 -6.72 -7.71
N ALA A 232 14.94 -7.95 -7.95
CA ALA A 232 14.81 -8.60 -9.25
C ALA A 232 13.34 -8.86 -9.65
N LYS A 233 12.46 -9.17 -8.69
CA LYS A 233 11.02 -9.33 -8.93
C LYS A 233 10.39 -8.02 -9.41
N MET A 234 10.81 -6.89 -8.85
CA MET A 234 10.33 -5.57 -9.28
C MET A 234 10.85 -5.18 -10.66
N GLU A 235 12.14 -5.39 -10.92
CA GLU A 235 12.74 -5.14 -12.24
C GLU A 235 12.13 -6.03 -13.35
N ALA A 236 11.59 -7.19 -12.97
CA ALA A 236 10.87 -8.10 -13.86
C ALA A 236 9.37 -7.78 -14.03
N ASN A 237 8.87 -6.67 -13.48
CA ASN A 237 7.46 -6.29 -13.57
C ASN A 237 7.06 -5.93 -15.02
N THR A 238 6.42 -6.87 -15.71
CA THR A 238 5.93 -6.67 -17.08
C THR A 238 4.61 -5.91 -17.13
N LEU A 239 3.81 -5.93 -16.06
CA LEU A 239 2.50 -5.30 -16.01
C LEU A 239 2.59 -3.78 -16.13
N GLN A 240 3.59 -3.18 -15.48
CA GLN A 240 3.75 -1.73 -15.39
C GLN A 240 4.79 -1.16 -16.36
N LYS A 241 5.46 -2.03 -17.13
CA LYS A 241 6.61 -1.69 -17.99
C LYS A 241 6.35 -0.54 -18.98
N ALA A 242 5.11 -0.34 -19.42
CA ALA A 242 4.76 0.70 -20.39
C ALA A 242 4.87 2.14 -19.82
N TRP A 243 4.95 2.29 -18.50
CA TRP A 243 4.97 3.61 -17.83
C TRP A 243 6.26 3.85 -17.03
N GLU A 244 7.26 2.97 -17.13
CA GLU A 244 8.58 3.12 -16.48
C GLU A 244 9.40 4.27 -17.06
#